data_AF-A0A1C6EMN0-F1
#
_entry.id   AF-A0A1C6EMN0-F1
#
_cell.length_a   1.000
_cell.length_b   1.000
_cell.length_c   1.000
_cell.angle_alpha   90.00
_cell.angle_beta   90.00
_cell.angle_gamma   90.00
#
_symmetry.space_group_name_H-M   'P 1'
#
loop_
_entity.id
_entity.type
_entity.pdbx_description
1 polymer ?
#
loop_
_entity_poly.entity_id
_entity_poly.type
_entity_poly.pdbx_seq_one_letter_code
_entity_poly.pdbx_strand_id
1 'polypeptide(L)'
;MDRKAMYKLSYGLFVLTAREDGKDNGCIINTAIQAASEPNQLSICVNKANYTHDMIQRTGKFTVSVLSQKAQFKLFKHFGFQSGRDTNKFEAFEQCARGTNGIYYITEGTKAYISVTVTKTEDLGSHTMFIGEITDMEVLSNVPSVAYAYKMKYDAIKKKAGRKNCGQVDHNTGKRSIDVIGELCGDSAKQVQRYIKMTELIPALLDKVDDGSMGFTPAVQLSYLKKKEQQEIIDAMEATQCTPSLSQSIRIKKLSEAGKLTESEAEGILGEIKQKEADRVVFKNEQLYRSHTIAVEIG
;
A
#
# COMPACT_ATOMS: atom_id res chain seq x y z
N MET A 1 -14.33 -15.19 19.77
CA MET A 1 -13.00 -15.50 19.17
C MET A 1 -12.22 -14.20 19.06
N ASP A 2 -11.01 -14.11 19.62
CA ASP A 2 -10.18 -12.88 19.52
C ASP A 2 -9.51 -12.80 18.15
N ARG A 3 -10.05 -11.94 17.28
CA ARG A 3 -9.55 -11.74 15.92
C ARG A 3 -8.16 -11.08 15.88
N LYS A 4 -7.69 -10.50 17.00
CA LYS A 4 -6.38 -9.83 17.07
C LYS A 4 -5.19 -10.78 16.90
N ALA A 5 -5.39 -12.08 17.13
CA ALA A 5 -4.36 -13.10 16.94
C ALA A 5 -3.85 -13.14 15.49
N MET A 6 -4.71 -12.90 14.50
CA MET A 6 -4.33 -12.89 13.07
C MET A 6 -3.28 -11.82 12.75
N TYR A 7 -3.30 -10.68 13.45
CA TYR A 7 -2.36 -9.58 13.25
C TYR A 7 -0.99 -9.81 13.90
N LYS A 8 -0.78 -10.95 14.57
CA LYS A 8 0.54 -11.37 15.08
C LYS A 8 1.35 -12.14 14.04
N LEU A 9 0.71 -12.56 12.94
CA LEU A 9 1.39 -13.21 11.82
C LEU A 9 2.30 -12.21 11.10
N SER A 10 3.48 -12.69 10.72
CA SER A 10 4.46 -11.90 9.98
C SER A 10 4.27 -12.10 8.48
N TYR A 11 4.32 -11.01 7.72
CA TYR A 11 4.13 -11.03 6.28
C TYR A 11 5.25 -10.29 5.56
N GLY A 12 5.54 -10.74 4.35
CA GLY A 12 6.30 -9.97 3.38
C GLY A 12 5.40 -8.99 2.64
N LEU A 13 5.99 -8.28 1.68
CA LEU A 13 5.24 -7.45 0.75
C LEU A 13 5.87 -7.59 -0.63
N PHE A 14 5.02 -7.79 -1.62
CA PHE A 14 5.44 -8.24 -2.94
C PHE A 14 4.64 -7.56 -4.04
N VAL A 15 5.27 -7.39 -5.21
CA VAL A 15 4.51 -7.20 -6.45
C VAL A 15 4.33 -8.56 -7.09
N LEU A 16 3.08 -8.99 -7.23
CA LEU A 16 2.70 -10.16 -8.02
C LEU A 16 2.39 -9.71 -9.44
N THR A 17 2.94 -10.40 -10.42
CA THR A 17 2.78 -10.09 -11.85
C THR A 17 2.35 -11.32 -12.62
N ALA A 18 1.60 -11.10 -13.68
CA ALA A 18 1.12 -12.13 -14.60
C ALA A 18 1.06 -11.56 -16.02
N ARG A 19 1.09 -12.46 -17.01
CA ARG A 19 0.97 -12.11 -18.43
C ARG A 19 0.00 -13.06 -19.11
N GLU A 20 -0.89 -12.50 -19.93
CA GLU A 20 -1.87 -13.24 -20.72
C GLU A 20 -1.96 -12.58 -22.10
N ASP A 21 -1.82 -13.35 -23.18
CA ASP A 21 -2.00 -12.89 -24.57
C ASP A 21 -1.31 -11.55 -24.91
N GLY A 22 -0.09 -11.38 -24.40
CA GLY A 22 0.71 -10.18 -24.61
C GLY A 22 0.39 -9.01 -23.68
N LYS A 23 -0.65 -9.10 -22.86
CA LYS A 23 -1.01 -8.12 -21.83
C LYS A 23 -0.35 -8.45 -20.50
N ASP A 24 0.32 -7.46 -19.92
CA ASP A 24 0.94 -7.56 -18.59
C ASP A 24 0.08 -6.88 -17.52
N ASN A 25 0.11 -7.45 -16.33
CA ASN A 25 -0.53 -6.85 -15.18
C ASN A 25 0.14 -7.29 -13.88
N GLY A 26 -0.14 -6.56 -12.81
CA GLY A 26 0.31 -6.94 -11.48
C GLY A 26 -0.50 -6.29 -10.36
N CYS A 27 -0.36 -6.83 -9.16
CA CYS A 27 -0.95 -6.29 -7.94
C CYS A 27 0.00 -6.43 -6.75
N ILE A 28 -0.26 -5.69 -5.68
CA ILE A 28 0.42 -5.90 -4.40
C ILE A 28 -0.20 -7.11 -3.69
N ILE A 29 0.64 -7.97 -3.14
CA ILE A 29 0.23 -9.04 -2.22
C ILE A 29 1.14 -9.04 -0.98
N ASN A 30 0.62 -9.54 0.14
CA ASN A 30 1.38 -9.78 1.37
C ASN A 30 1.56 -11.29 1.66
N THR A 31 0.78 -12.14 1.00
CA THR A 31 0.71 -13.57 1.26
C THR A 31 1.45 -14.34 0.18
N ALA A 32 2.75 -14.51 0.40
CA ALA A 32 3.61 -15.42 -0.36
C ALA A 32 4.55 -16.15 0.61
N ILE A 33 4.57 -17.47 0.54
CA ILE A 33 5.37 -18.32 1.43
C ILE A 33 5.88 -19.55 0.69
N GLN A 34 7.09 -19.99 1.00
CA GLN A 34 7.59 -21.27 0.49
C GLN A 34 6.75 -22.40 1.11
N ALA A 35 6.15 -23.23 0.25
CA ALA A 35 5.28 -24.33 0.66
C ALA A 35 6.07 -25.64 0.86
N ALA A 36 7.06 -25.89 -0.01
CA ALA A 36 7.93 -27.06 0.06
C ALA A 36 9.31 -26.74 -0.54
N SER A 37 10.34 -27.47 -0.13
CA SER A 37 11.69 -27.37 -0.70
C SER A 37 11.95 -28.40 -1.81
N GLU A 38 11.25 -29.53 -1.81
CA GLU A 38 11.41 -30.62 -2.78
C GLU A 38 10.05 -31.23 -3.17
N PRO A 39 9.53 -30.97 -4.39
CA PRO A 39 10.01 -29.93 -5.32
C PRO A 39 9.89 -28.54 -4.68
N ASN A 40 10.73 -27.58 -5.12
CA ASN A 40 10.74 -26.24 -4.56
C ASN A 40 9.47 -25.48 -4.97
N GLN A 41 8.58 -25.24 -4.01
CA GLN A 41 7.25 -24.72 -4.25
C GLN A 41 6.97 -23.44 -3.49
N LEU A 42 6.26 -22.52 -4.15
CA LEU A 42 5.75 -21.29 -3.56
C LEU A 42 4.23 -21.33 -3.51
N SER A 43 3.66 -20.90 -2.39
CA SER A 43 2.23 -20.63 -2.23
C SER A 43 1.96 -19.13 -2.18
N ILE A 44 0.93 -18.69 -2.89
CA ILE A 44 0.36 -17.35 -2.80
C ILE A 44 -1.15 -17.41 -2.62
N CYS A 45 -1.72 -16.44 -1.90
CA CYS A 45 -3.18 -16.24 -1.84
C CYS A 45 -3.54 -14.93 -2.54
N VAL A 46 -4.47 -14.98 -3.49
CA VAL A 46 -4.85 -13.81 -4.29
C VAL A 46 -6.37 -13.65 -4.25
N ASN A 47 -6.81 -12.43 -3.97
CA ASN A 47 -8.22 -12.07 -3.95
C ASN A 47 -8.83 -12.23 -5.35
N LYS A 48 -9.99 -12.90 -5.44
CA LYS A 48 -10.70 -13.15 -6.71
C LYS A 48 -11.16 -11.87 -7.42
N ALA A 49 -11.28 -10.75 -6.71
CA ALA A 49 -11.58 -9.45 -7.31
C ALA A 49 -10.44 -8.89 -8.18
N ASN A 50 -9.18 -9.31 -7.91
CA ASN A 50 -8.01 -8.78 -8.61
C ASN A 50 -7.92 -9.32 -10.04
N TYR A 51 -7.71 -8.47 -11.03
CA TYR A 51 -7.49 -8.94 -12.41
C TYR A 51 -6.26 -9.84 -12.55
N THR A 52 -5.24 -9.64 -11.71
CA THR A 52 -4.07 -10.52 -11.65
C THR A 52 -4.44 -11.95 -11.25
N HIS A 53 -5.41 -12.15 -10.34
CA HIS A 53 -5.91 -13.48 -9.97
C HIS A 53 -6.44 -14.20 -11.22
N ASP A 54 -7.30 -13.54 -11.96
CA ASP A 54 -7.94 -14.08 -13.15
C ASP A 54 -6.93 -14.52 -14.22
N MET A 55 -5.90 -13.70 -14.44
CA MET A 55 -4.81 -14.04 -15.36
C MET A 55 -4.04 -15.27 -14.88
N ILE A 56 -3.73 -15.38 -13.59
CA ILE A 56 -3.02 -16.54 -13.03
C ILE A 56 -3.88 -17.79 -13.13
N GLN A 57 -5.18 -17.70 -12.84
CA GLN A 57 -6.12 -18.81 -12.94
C GLN A 57 -6.17 -19.40 -14.36
N ARG A 58 -6.07 -18.55 -15.40
CA ARG A 58 -6.11 -18.98 -16.80
C ARG A 58 -4.76 -19.45 -17.32
N THR A 59 -3.68 -18.75 -16.95
CA THR A 59 -2.34 -18.98 -17.53
C THR A 59 -1.48 -19.95 -16.72
N GLY A 60 -1.80 -20.14 -15.43
CA GLY A 60 -1.02 -20.97 -14.53
C GLY A 60 0.40 -20.47 -14.28
N LYS A 61 0.69 -19.18 -14.52
CA LYS A 61 2.05 -18.63 -14.38
C LYS A 61 2.03 -17.27 -13.69
N PHE A 62 3.02 -17.03 -12.84
CA PHE A 62 3.20 -15.74 -12.21
C PHE A 62 4.67 -15.48 -11.82
N THR A 63 4.98 -14.22 -11.53
CA THR A 63 6.26 -13.82 -10.94
C THR A 63 6.04 -12.91 -9.73
N VAL A 64 6.72 -13.22 -8.64
CA VAL A 64 6.71 -12.47 -7.38
C VAL A 64 7.99 -11.66 -7.29
N SER A 65 7.86 -10.34 -7.14
CA SER A 65 8.99 -9.45 -6.85
C SER A 65 8.96 -9.05 -5.39
N VAL A 66 10.03 -9.36 -4.66
CA VAL A 66 10.14 -9.13 -3.20
C VAL A 66 10.56 -7.69 -2.95
N LEU A 67 9.69 -6.90 -2.29
CA LEU A 67 9.95 -5.49 -2.06
C LEU A 67 11.04 -5.28 -1.01
N SER A 68 11.95 -4.34 -1.30
CA SER A 68 13.04 -3.90 -0.43
C SER A 68 12.75 -2.55 0.20
N GLN A 69 13.46 -2.17 1.26
CA GLN A 69 13.32 -0.87 1.93
C GLN A 69 13.44 0.36 1.00
N LYS A 70 13.98 0.19 -0.21
CA LYS A 70 14.06 1.24 -1.24
C LYS A 70 12.78 1.37 -2.07
N ALA A 71 11.77 0.50 -1.88
CA ALA A 71 10.49 0.60 -2.56
C ALA A 71 9.83 1.95 -2.25
N GLN A 72 9.67 2.77 -3.28
CA GLN A 72 9.01 4.06 -3.18
C GLN A 72 7.49 3.90 -3.22
N PHE A 73 6.76 4.85 -2.62
CA PHE A 73 5.29 4.80 -2.61
C PHE A 73 4.66 4.71 -4.00
N LYS A 74 5.30 5.32 -5.00
CA LYS A 74 4.85 5.27 -6.41
C LYS A 74 4.55 3.84 -6.85
N LEU A 75 5.34 2.87 -6.40
CA LEU A 75 5.23 1.47 -6.76
C LEU A 75 3.99 0.81 -6.12
N PHE A 76 3.70 1.13 -4.86
CA PHE A 76 2.47 0.70 -4.19
C PHE A 76 1.23 1.34 -4.81
N LYS A 77 1.31 2.63 -5.14
CA LYS A 77 0.20 3.32 -5.79
C LYS A 77 -0.09 2.76 -7.18
N HIS A 78 0.97 2.41 -7.90
CA HIS A 78 0.89 1.87 -9.24
C HIS A 78 0.26 0.48 -9.28
N PHE A 79 0.72 -0.43 -8.42
CA PHE A 79 0.25 -1.82 -8.44
C PHE A 79 -0.92 -2.08 -7.48
N GLY A 80 -1.13 -1.27 -6.44
CA GLY A 80 -2.11 -1.50 -5.38
C GLY A 80 -3.41 -0.72 -5.45
N PHE A 81 -3.46 0.48 -6.05
CA PHE A 81 -4.68 1.32 -6.08
C PHE A 81 -5.37 1.40 -7.44
N GLN A 82 -5.00 0.50 -8.36
CA GLN A 82 -5.51 0.49 -9.72
C GLN A 82 -5.85 -0.94 -10.13
N SER A 83 -6.91 -1.11 -10.92
CA SER A 83 -7.27 -2.40 -11.52
C SER A 83 -6.64 -2.53 -12.90
N GLY A 84 -6.07 -3.69 -13.21
CA GLY A 84 -5.57 -3.99 -14.56
C GLY A 84 -6.68 -4.20 -15.61
N ARG A 85 -7.95 -4.21 -15.18
CA ARG A 85 -9.10 -4.21 -16.10
C ARG A 85 -9.22 -2.85 -16.79
N ASP A 86 -9.01 -1.78 -16.04
CA ASP A 86 -9.30 -0.41 -16.46
C ASP A 86 -8.03 0.39 -16.80
N THR A 87 -6.85 -0.14 -16.46
CA THR A 87 -5.58 0.56 -16.68
C THR A 87 -4.48 -0.39 -17.11
N ASN A 88 -3.75 -0.01 -18.17
CA ASN A 88 -2.54 -0.71 -18.56
C ASN A 88 -1.36 -0.28 -17.67
N LYS A 89 -1.08 -1.07 -16.63
CA LYS A 89 -0.03 -0.76 -15.66
C LYS A 89 1.38 -0.83 -16.25
N PHE A 90 1.60 -1.45 -17.40
CA PHE A 90 2.93 -1.63 -17.96
C PHE A 90 3.21 -0.79 -19.21
N GLU A 91 2.25 0.02 -19.66
CA GLU A 91 2.41 0.85 -20.86
C GLU A 91 3.57 1.85 -20.76
N ALA A 92 3.73 2.51 -19.60
CA ALA A 92 4.78 3.48 -19.33
C ALA A 92 5.66 3.09 -18.13
N PHE A 93 5.66 1.80 -17.74
CA PHE A 93 6.42 1.32 -16.60
C PHE A 93 7.71 0.65 -17.08
N GLU A 94 8.84 1.33 -16.90
CA GLU A 94 10.13 0.88 -17.45
C GLU A 94 10.99 0.12 -16.44
N GLN A 95 10.67 0.21 -15.14
CA GLN A 95 11.47 -0.40 -14.07
C GLN A 95 11.16 -1.90 -13.90
N CYS A 96 11.17 -2.64 -15.00
CA CYS A 96 10.90 -4.06 -15.03
C CYS A 96 11.75 -4.79 -16.08
N ALA A 97 12.00 -6.07 -15.83
CA ALA A 97 12.68 -6.97 -16.75
C ALA A 97 11.96 -8.33 -16.78
N ARG A 98 12.21 -9.14 -17.81
CA ARG A 98 11.53 -10.43 -17.98
C ARG A 98 12.31 -11.55 -17.32
N GLY A 99 11.62 -12.37 -16.54
CA GLY A 99 12.14 -13.68 -16.14
C GLY A 99 12.06 -14.67 -17.31
N THR A 100 12.62 -15.86 -17.12
CA THR A 100 12.62 -16.93 -18.13
C THR A 100 11.21 -17.38 -18.53
N ASN A 101 10.22 -17.20 -17.64
CA ASN A 101 8.80 -17.49 -17.90
C ASN A 101 8.08 -16.45 -18.78
N GLY A 102 8.78 -15.39 -19.20
CA GLY A 102 8.22 -14.30 -20.01
C GLY A 102 7.34 -13.33 -19.22
N ILE A 103 7.34 -13.36 -17.89
CA ILE A 103 6.59 -12.44 -17.02
C ILE A 103 7.55 -11.39 -16.44
N TYR A 104 7.07 -10.15 -16.30
CA TYR A 104 7.87 -9.06 -15.76
C TYR A 104 8.11 -9.25 -14.26
N TYR A 105 9.35 -9.18 -13.81
CA TYR A 105 9.67 -8.81 -12.44
C TYR A 105 10.02 -7.33 -12.36
N ILE A 106 9.82 -6.72 -11.19
CA ILE A 106 10.12 -5.32 -10.95
C ILE A 106 11.57 -5.19 -10.48
N THR A 107 12.34 -4.29 -11.10
CA THR A 107 13.78 -4.14 -10.85
C THR A 107 14.09 -3.07 -9.81
N GLU A 108 13.32 -1.97 -9.79
CA GLU A 108 13.49 -0.89 -8.81
C GLU A 108 12.65 -1.15 -7.55
N GLY A 109 13.25 -0.95 -6.37
CA GLY A 109 12.54 -1.09 -5.10
C GLY A 109 12.32 -2.55 -4.66
N THR A 110 12.94 -3.51 -5.33
CA THR A 110 12.89 -4.94 -5.00
C THR A 110 14.26 -5.46 -4.61
N LYS A 111 14.32 -6.67 -4.05
CA LYS A 111 15.56 -7.34 -3.65
C LYS A 111 15.74 -8.74 -4.24
N ALA A 112 14.65 -9.33 -4.73
CA ALA A 112 14.66 -10.62 -5.39
C ALA A 112 13.41 -10.77 -6.24
N TYR A 113 13.43 -11.68 -7.19
CA TYR A 113 12.23 -12.16 -7.87
C TYR A 113 12.17 -13.69 -7.86
N ILE A 114 10.95 -14.23 -8.00
CA ILE A 114 10.67 -15.67 -8.02
C ILE A 114 9.57 -15.91 -9.05
N SER A 115 9.88 -16.67 -10.09
CA SER A 115 8.96 -17.09 -11.17
C SER A 115 8.42 -18.48 -10.89
N VAL A 116 7.12 -18.66 -11.12
CA VAL A 116 6.39 -19.86 -10.69
C VAL A 116 5.45 -20.35 -11.78
N THR A 117 5.39 -21.68 -11.93
CA THR A 117 4.33 -22.38 -12.69
C THR A 117 3.41 -23.07 -11.69
N VAL A 118 2.13 -22.71 -11.71
CA VAL A 118 1.09 -23.26 -10.83
C VAL A 118 0.89 -24.74 -11.14
N THR A 119 0.93 -25.56 -10.10
CA THR A 119 0.65 -27.01 -10.16
C THR A 119 -0.64 -27.36 -9.43
N LYS A 120 -1.10 -26.51 -8.50
CA LYS A 120 -2.28 -26.74 -7.71
C LYS A 120 -2.99 -25.43 -7.34
N THR A 121 -4.32 -25.47 -7.33
CA THR A 121 -5.18 -24.35 -6.90
C THR A 121 -6.19 -24.83 -5.88
N GLU A 122 -6.45 -24.02 -4.85
CA GLU A 122 -7.46 -24.29 -3.83
C GLU A 122 -8.34 -23.05 -3.61
N ASP A 123 -9.66 -23.27 -3.60
CA ASP A 123 -10.64 -22.21 -3.35
C ASP A 123 -10.80 -21.98 -1.85
N LEU A 124 -10.55 -20.74 -1.40
CA LEU A 124 -10.67 -20.32 0.01
C LEU A 124 -11.84 -19.34 0.24
N GLY A 125 -12.81 -19.30 -0.68
CA GLY A 125 -13.93 -18.36 -0.66
C GLY A 125 -13.58 -17.06 -1.39
N SER A 126 -13.16 -16.03 -0.65
CA SER A 126 -12.82 -14.71 -1.24
C SER A 126 -11.48 -14.69 -1.99
N HIS A 127 -10.63 -15.67 -1.73
CA HIS A 127 -9.31 -15.81 -2.33
C HIS A 127 -9.16 -17.19 -2.95
N THR A 128 -8.23 -17.31 -3.90
CA THR A 128 -7.71 -18.58 -4.37
C THR A 128 -6.27 -18.71 -3.91
N MET A 129 -5.91 -19.85 -3.35
CA MET A 129 -4.53 -20.22 -3.07
C MET A 129 -3.94 -20.91 -4.29
N PHE A 130 -2.85 -20.37 -4.82
CA PHE A 130 -2.08 -20.97 -5.91
C PHE A 130 -0.79 -21.53 -5.33
N ILE A 131 -0.52 -22.81 -5.59
CA ILE A 131 0.73 -23.49 -5.24
C ILE A 131 1.38 -23.88 -6.56
N GLY A 132 2.67 -23.57 -6.70
CA GLY A 132 3.41 -23.87 -7.93
C GLY A 132 4.88 -24.11 -7.70
N GLU A 133 5.51 -24.72 -8.69
CA GLU A 133 6.94 -24.98 -8.73
C GLU A 133 7.71 -23.73 -9.15
N ILE A 134 8.78 -23.42 -8.42
CA ILE A 134 9.68 -22.30 -8.72
C ILE A 134 10.53 -22.68 -9.93
N THR A 135 10.40 -21.91 -11.00
CA THR A 135 11.08 -22.16 -12.29
C THR A 135 12.30 -21.26 -12.52
N ASP A 136 12.36 -20.10 -11.83
CA ASP A 136 13.47 -19.15 -11.92
C ASP A 136 13.45 -18.22 -10.69
N MET A 137 14.61 -17.83 -10.18
CA MET A 137 14.73 -16.88 -9.06
C MET A 137 16.11 -16.25 -9.01
N GLU A 138 16.16 -14.96 -8.67
CA GLU A 138 17.41 -14.22 -8.54
C GLU A 138 17.37 -13.22 -7.38
N VAL A 139 18.52 -12.97 -6.75
CA VAL A 139 18.73 -11.88 -5.81
C VAL A 139 19.19 -10.64 -6.57
N LEU A 140 18.39 -9.58 -6.51
CA LEU A 140 18.64 -8.29 -7.17
C LEU A 140 19.41 -7.31 -6.27
N SER A 141 19.23 -7.41 -4.94
CA SER A 141 19.95 -6.57 -3.99
C SER A 141 19.97 -7.17 -2.58
N ASN A 142 20.94 -6.76 -1.77
CA ASN A 142 21.04 -7.14 -0.35
C ASN A 142 20.26 -6.20 0.59
N VAL A 143 19.39 -5.33 0.05
CA VAL A 143 18.59 -4.39 0.85
C VAL A 143 17.47 -5.16 1.57
N PRO A 144 17.24 -4.96 2.90
CA PRO A 144 16.21 -5.71 3.62
C PRO A 144 14.77 -5.40 3.16
N SER A 145 13.78 -6.22 3.56
CA SER A 145 12.36 -6.08 3.13
C SER A 145 11.59 -4.94 3.80
N VAL A 146 10.53 -4.45 3.15
CA VAL A 146 9.73 -3.25 3.54
C VAL A 146 8.88 -3.41 4.81
N ALA A 147 8.13 -4.51 4.95
CA ALA A 147 6.89 -4.54 5.75
C ALA A 147 7.05 -4.25 7.25
N TYR A 148 8.23 -4.49 7.83
CA TYR A 148 8.51 -4.24 9.25
C TYR A 148 9.62 -3.20 9.46
N ALA A 149 10.31 -2.80 8.40
CA ALA A 149 11.51 -1.97 8.47
C ALA A 149 11.23 -0.50 8.77
N TYR A 150 10.12 0.07 8.30
CA TYR A 150 9.77 1.46 8.61
C TYR A 150 9.46 1.65 10.10
N LYS A 151 8.73 0.71 10.70
CA LYS A 151 8.45 0.68 12.14
C LYS A 151 9.72 0.42 12.96
N MET A 152 10.54 -0.55 12.56
CA MET A 152 11.82 -0.83 13.21
C MET A 152 12.84 0.33 13.09
N LYS A 153 12.91 1.03 11.95
CA LYS A 153 13.78 2.22 11.77
C LYS A 153 13.31 3.39 12.63
N TYR A 154 12.00 3.65 12.69
CA TYR A 154 11.42 4.65 13.59
C TYR A 154 11.71 4.34 15.06
N ASP A 155 11.47 3.10 15.48
CA ASP A 155 11.71 2.64 16.85
C ASP A 155 13.22 2.62 17.21
N ALA A 156 14.10 2.30 16.25
CA ALA A 156 15.55 2.32 16.46
C ALA A 156 16.13 3.73 16.55
N ILE A 157 15.66 4.69 15.76
CA ILE A 157 16.09 6.10 15.83
C ILE A 157 15.56 6.74 17.12
N LYS A 158 14.32 6.44 17.53
CA LYS A 158 13.76 6.90 18.81
C LYS A 158 14.53 6.33 20.02
N LYS A 159 15.03 5.10 19.94
CA LYS A 159 15.89 4.49 20.97
C LYS A 159 17.31 5.07 21.01
N LYS A 160 17.86 5.55 19.88
CA LYS A 160 19.19 6.20 19.82
C LYS A 160 19.17 7.67 20.25
N ALA A 161 18.05 8.37 20.12
CA ALA A 161 17.88 9.77 20.53
C ALA A 161 18.05 10.04 22.05
N GLY A 162 18.32 9.00 22.86
CA GLY A 162 18.63 9.11 24.29
C GLY A 162 20.01 8.60 24.71
N ARG A 163 20.85 8.10 23.77
CA ARG A 163 22.24 7.69 24.08
C ARG A 163 23.21 8.75 23.58
N LYS A 164 23.92 9.41 24.51
CA LYS A 164 25.14 10.14 24.17
C LYS A 164 26.16 9.14 23.63
N ASN A 165 26.44 9.17 22.33
CA ASN A 165 27.58 8.47 21.78
C ASN A 165 28.84 9.25 22.14
N CYS A 166 29.61 8.73 23.09
CA CYS A 166 30.97 9.16 23.33
C CYS A 166 31.83 8.61 22.17
N GLY A 167 32.10 9.41 21.13
CA GLY A 167 33.17 9.11 20.18
C GLY A 167 32.87 9.15 18.67
N GLN A 168 31.66 9.49 18.22
CA GLN A 168 31.41 9.75 16.78
C GLN A 168 30.64 11.05 16.58
N VAL A 169 31.07 11.85 15.60
CA VAL A 169 30.38 13.07 15.17
C VAL A 169 29.07 12.65 14.50
N ASP A 170 27.95 12.84 15.18
CA ASP A 170 26.63 12.57 14.63
C ASP A 170 26.23 13.70 13.68
N HIS A 171 26.38 13.47 12.37
CA HIS A 171 25.96 14.40 11.32
C HIS A 171 24.43 14.61 11.25
N ASN A 172 23.64 13.91 12.08
CA ASN A 172 22.19 14.10 12.21
C ASN A 172 21.80 14.89 13.47
N THR A 173 22.77 15.46 14.19
CA THR A 173 22.51 16.29 15.37
C THR A 173 21.51 17.40 15.04
N GLY A 174 20.34 17.36 15.68
CA GLY A 174 19.27 18.36 15.52
C GLY A 174 18.22 18.07 14.43
N LYS A 175 18.39 17.06 13.57
CA LYS A 175 17.35 16.65 12.61
C LYS A 175 16.30 15.75 13.28
N ARG A 176 15.01 15.95 12.98
CA ARG A 176 13.98 15.04 13.50
C ARG A 176 14.08 13.70 12.76
N SER A 177 13.75 12.60 13.45
CA SER A 177 13.79 11.25 12.90
C SER A 177 13.05 11.10 11.56
N ILE A 178 11.92 11.81 11.41
CA ILE A 178 11.12 11.81 10.18
C ILE A 178 11.80 12.52 9.01
N ASP A 179 12.64 13.53 9.29
CA ASP A 179 13.39 14.26 8.28
C ASP A 179 14.55 13.41 7.77
N VAL A 180 15.26 12.73 8.69
CA VAL A 180 16.31 11.75 8.36
C VAL A 180 15.75 10.58 7.55
N ILE A 181 14.60 10.03 7.94
CA ILE A 181 13.94 8.95 7.19
C ILE A 181 13.48 9.47 5.82
N GLY A 182 12.96 10.70 5.75
CA GLY A 182 12.57 11.32 4.48
C GLY A 182 13.74 11.45 3.51
N GLU A 183 14.88 11.97 3.97
CA GLU A 183 16.13 12.07 3.19
C GLU A 183 16.64 10.70 2.72
N LEU A 184 16.58 9.69 3.59
CA LEU A 184 17.02 8.32 3.27
C LEU A 184 16.09 7.59 2.29
N CYS A 185 14.80 7.90 2.30
CA CYS A 185 13.77 7.21 1.52
C CYS A 185 13.31 8.00 0.27
N GLY A 186 13.80 9.24 0.09
CA GLY A 186 13.36 10.12 -1.00
C GLY A 186 11.93 10.63 -0.83
N ASP A 187 11.40 10.62 0.39
CA ASP A 187 10.05 11.05 0.73
C ASP A 187 10.08 12.37 1.51
N SER A 188 9.03 13.19 1.39
CA SER A 188 8.87 14.32 2.31
C SER A 188 8.66 13.81 3.73
N ALA A 189 9.21 14.52 4.72
CA ALA A 189 9.00 14.20 6.14
C ALA A 189 7.50 14.08 6.51
N LYS A 190 6.65 14.88 5.86
CA LYS A 190 5.18 14.79 6.00
C LYS A 190 4.63 13.46 5.51
N GLN A 191 5.14 12.94 4.39
CA GLN A 191 4.68 11.66 3.85
C GLN A 191 5.16 10.49 4.72
N VAL A 192 6.41 10.52 5.18
CA VAL A 192 6.94 9.57 6.16
C VAL A 192 6.10 9.55 7.44
N GLN A 193 5.76 10.73 7.95
CA GLN A 193 4.90 10.85 9.13
C GLN A 193 3.52 10.22 8.91
N ARG A 194 2.92 10.39 7.73
CA ARG A 194 1.63 9.77 7.39
C ARG A 194 1.72 8.25 7.40
N TYR A 195 2.77 7.65 6.83
CA TYR A 195 2.95 6.19 6.86
C TYR A 195 3.19 5.66 8.27
N ILE A 196 3.99 6.35 9.07
CA ILE A 196 4.18 5.98 10.48
C ILE A 196 2.82 6.01 11.18
N LYS A 197 2.02 7.05 10.92
CA LYS A 197 0.69 7.19 11.49
C LYS A 197 -0.29 6.13 11.06
N MET A 198 -0.24 5.64 9.82
CA MET A 198 -1.04 4.48 9.40
C MET A 198 -0.83 3.25 10.29
N THR A 199 0.37 3.05 10.86
CA THR A 199 0.62 1.94 11.80
C THR A 199 -0.08 2.09 13.15
N GLU A 200 -0.62 3.28 13.44
CA GLU A 200 -1.42 3.60 14.62
C GLU A 200 -2.93 3.42 14.40
N LEU A 201 -3.36 2.94 13.22
CA LEU A 201 -4.75 2.53 13.03
C LEU A 201 -5.06 1.21 13.72
N ILE A 202 -6.32 1.04 14.14
CA ILE A 202 -6.84 -0.28 14.51
C ILE A 202 -7.00 -1.12 13.25
N PRO A 203 -6.90 -2.45 13.37
CA PRO A 203 -6.94 -3.31 12.21
C PRO A 203 -8.22 -3.18 11.36
N ALA A 204 -9.39 -3.00 11.98
CA ALA A 204 -10.65 -2.82 11.25
C ALA A 204 -10.65 -1.59 10.33
N LEU A 205 -9.92 -0.51 10.68
CA LEU A 205 -9.77 0.66 9.81
C LEU A 205 -8.71 0.41 8.72
N LEU A 206 -7.68 -0.40 8.99
CA LEU A 206 -6.70 -0.81 7.98
C LEU A 206 -7.34 -1.69 6.91
N ASP A 207 -8.17 -2.66 7.31
CA ASP A 207 -8.88 -3.56 6.39
C ASP A 207 -9.70 -2.76 5.37
N LYS A 208 -10.37 -1.68 5.82
CA LYS A 208 -11.14 -0.77 4.95
C LYS A 208 -10.29 0.07 4.01
N VAL A 209 -9.02 0.30 4.34
CA VAL A 209 -8.09 0.99 3.44
C VAL A 209 -7.53 0.02 2.42
N ASP A 210 -7.22 -1.20 2.85
CA ASP A 210 -6.67 -2.26 2.02
C ASP A 210 -7.69 -2.79 1.00
N ASP A 211 -8.97 -2.87 1.37
CA ASP A 211 -10.06 -3.23 0.44
C ASP A 211 -10.51 -2.07 -0.47
N GLY A 212 -9.97 -0.87 -0.26
CA GLY A 212 -10.26 0.34 -1.03
C GLY A 212 -11.57 1.05 -0.69
N SER A 213 -12.33 0.58 0.30
CA SER A 213 -13.58 1.22 0.76
C SER A 213 -13.34 2.55 1.50
N MET A 214 -12.13 2.77 2.01
CA MET A 214 -11.67 4.01 2.66
C MET A 214 -10.40 4.54 2.00
N GLY A 215 -10.39 5.85 1.72
CA GLY A 215 -9.21 6.51 1.19
C GLY A 215 -8.06 6.61 2.21
N PHE A 216 -6.83 6.59 1.71
CA PHE A 216 -5.61 6.75 2.51
C PHE A 216 -5.60 8.04 3.36
N THR A 217 -6.00 9.17 2.79
CA THR A 217 -5.95 10.47 3.48
C THR A 217 -6.97 10.58 4.64
N PRO A 218 -8.24 10.14 4.48
CA PRO A 218 -9.16 9.93 5.60
C PRO A 218 -8.56 9.05 6.70
N ALA A 219 -8.02 7.89 6.34
CA ALA A 219 -7.44 6.93 7.30
C ALA A 219 -6.27 7.53 8.09
N VAL A 220 -5.42 8.31 7.42
CA VAL A 220 -4.37 9.07 8.08
C VAL A 220 -4.94 10.03 9.13
N GLN A 221 -6.09 10.68 8.91
CA GLN A 221 -6.68 11.54 9.95
C GLN A 221 -7.18 10.72 11.15
N LEU A 222 -7.86 9.60 10.88
CA LEU A 222 -8.38 8.71 11.92
C LEU A 222 -7.27 8.07 12.75
N SER A 223 -6.08 7.89 12.18
CA SER A 223 -4.92 7.35 12.90
C SER A 223 -4.41 8.23 14.04
N TYR A 224 -4.81 9.51 14.10
CA TYR A 224 -4.49 10.40 15.22
C TYR A 224 -5.43 10.22 16.43
N LEU A 225 -6.55 9.51 16.25
CA LEU A 225 -7.51 9.21 17.30
C LEU A 225 -6.95 8.16 18.26
N LYS A 226 -7.42 8.15 19.51
CA LYS A 226 -7.16 7.07 20.46
C LYS A 226 -7.79 5.78 19.95
N LYS A 227 -7.22 4.64 20.34
CA LYS A 227 -7.73 3.31 19.93
C LYS A 227 -9.20 3.08 20.26
N LYS A 228 -9.69 3.65 21.37
CA LYS A 228 -11.12 3.61 21.76
C LYS A 228 -11.98 4.41 20.78
N GLU A 229 -11.60 5.66 20.51
CA GLU A 229 -12.30 6.52 19.55
C GLU A 229 -12.29 5.92 18.15
N GLN A 230 -11.20 5.27 17.72
CA GLN A 230 -11.15 4.57 16.45
C GLN A 230 -12.17 3.42 16.37
N GLN A 231 -12.46 2.74 17.50
CA GLN A 231 -13.50 1.73 17.57
C GLN A 231 -14.89 2.37 17.48
N GLU A 232 -15.13 3.47 18.20
CA GLU A 232 -16.38 4.25 18.11
C GLU A 232 -16.64 4.73 16.67
N ILE A 233 -15.60 5.04 15.88
CA ILE A 233 -15.75 5.33 14.45
C ILE A 233 -16.18 4.10 13.66
N ILE A 234 -15.63 2.91 13.93
CA ILE A 234 -16.06 1.69 13.25
C ILE A 234 -17.54 1.39 13.55
N ASP A 235 -17.93 1.52 14.80
CA ASP A 235 -19.31 1.26 15.24
C ASP A 235 -20.27 2.23 14.53
N ALA A 236 -19.91 3.52 14.46
CA ALA A 236 -20.66 4.53 13.70
C ALA A 236 -20.68 4.26 12.18
N MET A 237 -19.62 3.70 11.61
CA MET A 237 -19.57 3.31 10.19
C MET A 237 -20.47 2.11 9.90
N GLU A 238 -20.61 1.18 10.83
CA GLU A 238 -21.54 0.04 10.74
C GLU A 238 -22.99 0.51 10.88
N ALA A 239 -23.28 1.43 11.81
CA ALA A 239 -24.61 2.01 11.99
C ALA A 239 -25.08 2.81 10.75
N THR A 240 -24.17 3.59 10.15
CA THR A 240 -24.49 4.45 8.99
C THR A 240 -24.24 3.78 7.63
N GLN A 241 -23.62 2.60 7.61
CA GLN A 241 -23.15 1.90 6.39
C GLN A 241 -22.29 2.80 5.48
N CYS A 242 -21.55 3.75 6.07
CA CYS A 242 -20.78 4.75 5.34
C CYS A 242 -19.33 4.83 5.81
N THR A 243 -18.40 5.02 4.87
CA THR A 243 -17.01 5.40 5.17
C THR A 243 -16.83 6.92 5.17
N PRO A 244 -16.04 7.47 6.12
CA PRO A 244 -15.83 8.91 6.22
C PRO A 244 -15.00 9.42 5.03
N SER A 245 -15.47 10.52 4.45
CA SER A 245 -14.70 11.35 3.52
C SER A 245 -13.59 12.11 4.24
N LEU A 246 -12.69 12.75 3.49
CA LEU A 246 -11.60 13.53 4.06
C LEU A 246 -12.10 14.67 4.96
N SER A 247 -13.13 15.41 4.53
CA SER A 247 -13.71 16.51 5.31
C SER A 247 -14.31 16.00 6.63
N GLN A 248 -15.02 14.87 6.58
CA GLN A 248 -15.58 14.21 7.75
C GLN A 248 -14.47 13.74 8.70
N SER A 249 -13.42 13.07 8.21
CA SER A 249 -12.31 12.62 9.05
C SER A 249 -11.53 13.79 9.70
N ILE A 250 -11.42 14.93 9.03
CA ILE A 250 -10.82 16.15 9.62
C ILE A 250 -11.70 16.66 10.78
N ARG A 251 -13.02 16.68 10.61
CA ARG A 251 -13.96 17.12 11.67
C ARG A 251 -13.94 16.18 12.87
N ILE A 252 -13.98 14.87 12.61
CA ILE A 252 -13.86 13.82 13.63
C ILE A 252 -12.58 14.01 14.45
N LYS A 253 -11.44 14.20 13.77
CA LYS A 253 -10.15 14.45 14.44
C LYS A 253 -10.21 15.70 15.33
N LYS A 254 -10.78 16.81 14.86
CA LYS A 254 -10.92 18.03 15.65
C LYS A 254 -11.78 17.82 16.91
N LEU A 255 -12.84 17.01 16.82
CA LEU A 255 -13.66 16.68 17.99
C LEU A 255 -12.90 15.84 19.01
N SER A 256 -12.07 14.90 18.57
CA SER A 256 -11.20 14.12 19.46
C SER A 256 -10.13 15.00 20.13
N GLU A 257 -9.51 15.91 19.37
CA GLU A 257 -8.57 16.89 19.92
C GLU A 257 -9.24 17.80 20.97
N ALA A 258 -10.53 18.11 20.80
CA ALA A 258 -11.34 18.84 21.77
C ALA A 258 -11.88 17.98 22.93
N GLY A 259 -11.66 16.65 22.91
CA GLY A 259 -12.18 15.71 23.91
C GLY A 259 -13.70 15.51 23.88
N LYS A 260 -14.34 15.84 22.75
CA LYS A 260 -15.80 15.82 22.56
C LYS A 260 -16.28 14.71 21.63
N LEU A 261 -15.36 13.92 21.08
CA LEU A 261 -15.73 12.83 20.19
C LEU A 261 -16.48 11.75 20.97
N THR A 262 -17.66 11.42 20.47
CA THR A 262 -18.49 10.29 20.92
C THR A 262 -18.99 9.54 19.69
N GLU A 263 -19.47 8.33 19.88
CA GLU A 263 -20.11 7.53 18.81
C GLU A 263 -21.25 8.30 18.13
N SER A 264 -22.15 8.91 18.91
CA SER A 264 -23.28 9.70 18.37
C SER A 264 -22.83 10.91 17.53
N GLU A 265 -21.77 11.61 17.95
CA GLU A 265 -21.18 12.70 17.16
C GLU A 265 -20.56 12.18 15.86
N ALA A 266 -19.91 11.01 15.91
CA ALA A 266 -19.33 10.37 14.74
C ALA A 266 -20.41 9.92 13.75
N GLU A 267 -21.49 9.29 14.23
CA GLU A 267 -22.66 8.92 13.44
C GLU A 267 -23.31 10.14 12.79
N GLY A 268 -23.49 11.23 13.55
CA GLY A 268 -24.02 12.49 13.04
C GLY A 268 -23.19 13.02 11.87
N ILE A 269 -21.86 13.03 12.01
CA ILE A 269 -20.95 13.45 10.94
C ILE A 269 -21.01 12.50 9.73
N LEU A 270 -21.07 11.19 9.95
CA LEU A 270 -21.08 10.17 8.90
C LEU A 270 -22.40 10.13 8.12
N GLY A 271 -23.52 10.40 8.80
CA GLY A 271 -24.87 10.44 8.23
C GLY A 271 -25.17 11.71 7.41
N GLU A 272 -24.32 12.73 7.49
CA GLU A 272 -24.42 13.90 6.61
C GLU A 272 -24.24 13.49 5.14
N ILE A 273 -25.08 14.06 4.26
CA ILE A 273 -24.95 13.88 2.81
C ILE A 273 -23.53 14.28 2.42
N LYS A 274 -22.79 13.32 1.85
CA LYS A 274 -21.45 13.55 1.32
C LYS A 274 -21.55 14.68 0.29
N GLN A 275 -21.08 15.88 0.64
CA GLN A 275 -20.83 16.89 -0.37
C GLN A 275 -19.90 16.24 -1.39
N LYS A 276 -20.31 16.21 -2.67
CA LYS A 276 -19.39 15.85 -3.75
C LYS A 276 -18.14 16.67 -3.49
N GLU A 277 -16.99 16.00 -3.33
CA GLU A 277 -15.73 16.71 -3.41
C GLU A 277 -15.84 17.54 -4.68
N ALA A 278 -15.87 18.87 -4.54
CA ALA A 278 -15.85 19.74 -5.70
C ALA A 278 -14.69 19.23 -6.53
N ASP A 279 -14.99 18.70 -7.73
CA ASP A 279 -13.98 18.22 -8.64
C ASP A 279 -12.94 19.33 -8.68
N ARG A 280 -11.77 19.07 -8.10
CA ARG A 280 -10.62 19.90 -8.38
C ARG A 280 -10.36 19.59 -9.85
N VAL A 281 -10.96 20.42 -10.71
CA VAL A 281 -10.54 20.58 -12.08
C VAL A 281 -9.09 21.05 -11.96
N VAL A 282 -8.18 20.08 -11.92
CA VAL A 282 -6.77 20.32 -12.09
C VAL A 282 -6.65 20.67 -13.56
N PHE A 283 -6.72 21.97 -13.86
CA PHE A 283 -6.30 22.48 -15.14
C PHE A 283 -4.84 22.04 -15.30
N LYS A 284 -4.62 21.03 -16.14
CA LYS A 284 -3.27 20.72 -16.62
C LYS A 284 -2.80 21.98 -17.35
N ASN A 285 -1.59 22.45 -17.05
CA ASN A 285 -1.01 23.64 -17.67
C ASN A 285 -1.11 23.64 -19.21
N GLU A 286 -1.16 22.46 -19.84
CA GLU A 286 -1.38 22.32 -21.29
C GLU A 286 -2.72 22.87 -21.79
N GLN A 287 -3.78 22.86 -20.98
CA GLN A 287 -5.09 23.42 -21.36
C GLN A 287 -5.13 24.95 -21.31
N LEU A 288 -4.25 25.57 -20.52
CA LEU A 288 -4.09 27.03 -20.47
C LEU A 288 -3.33 27.58 -21.68
N TYR A 289 -2.40 26.80 -22.26
CA TYR A 289 -1.71 27.20 -23.50
C TYR A 289 -2.62 27.09 -24.73
N ARG A 290 -3.52 26.09 -24.78
CA ARG A 290 -4.46 25.94 -25.91
C ARG A 290 -5.49 27.08 -26.00
N SER A 291 -5.92 27.65 -24.87
CA SER A 291 -6.85 28.79 -24.87
C SER A 291 -6.15 30.11 -25.19
N HIS A 292 -4.86 30.27 -24.87
CA HIS A 292 -4.07 31.42 -25.29
C HIS A 292 -3.77 31.42 -26.80
N THR A 293 -3.51 30.27 -27.41
CA THR A 293 -3.28 30.19 -28.87
C THR A 293 -4.53 30.51 -29.67
N ILE A 294 -5.71 30.06 -29.22
CA ILE A 294 -6.98 30.36 -29.92
C ILE A 294 -7.38 31.83 -29.78
N ALA A 295 -7.05 32.52 -28.68
CA ALA A 295 -7.37 33.94 -28.51
C ALA A 295 -6.48 34.88 -29.35
N VAL A 296 -5.30 34.43 -29.80
CA VAL A 296 -4.37 35.22 -30.63
C VAL A 296 -4.65 35.07 -32.14
N GLU A 297 -5.35 34.01 -32.57
CA GLU A 297 -5.72 33.81 -33.98
C GLU A 297 -7.05 34.48 -34.39
N ILE A 298 -7.81 35.02 -33.43
CA ILE A 298 -9.14 35.64 -33.66
C ILE A 298 -9.14 37.13 -33.25
N GLY A 299 -7.97 37.70 -32.93
CA GLY A 299 -7.77 39.12 -32.58
C GLY A 299 -7.04 39.88 -33.65
#